data_AF-A0A6J2PCQ6-F1
#
_entry.id   AF-A0A6J2PCQ6-F1
#
_cell.length_a   1.000
_cell.length_b   1.000
_cell.length_c   1.000
_cell.angle_alpha   90.00
_cell.angle_beta   90.00
_cell.angle_gamma   90.00
#
_symmetry.space_group_name_H-M   'P 1'
#
loop_
_entity.id
_entity.type
_entity.pdbx_description
1 polymer ?
#
loop_
_entity_poly.entity_id
_entity_poly.type
_entity_poly.pdbx_seq_one_letter_code
_entity_poly.pdbx_strand_id
1 'polypeptide(L)'
;MKRLNLLDAKHFFCLSITMLALLRSGRALPRTDPPFRPGHPFLFLWNAPTELCDTRFGMPLDLSHFHLVSSTLKTATNQSISIFYTDRFGIFPYVDEDTGEMYDEGLPQLIDLQEHHELAEDDIEYYIPADQPGLAVLDFEEWRPQWVRNWGSKDIYRQISIETVQKKNASLSDDEAEDRAKVMFERGAKRYFLRSLRIGKRLKPNRLWGYYLYPDCYNYDYNKDMAGFTGECPAIEQDRNDQLLWLWKESTALFPSIYLELVLRDSQQARQFVRHRIREAMRVSTLPNSSYSVPVYAYIRPVYKDSTDDYMSELDLVNTIGEAAALGAAGVVSWGDMNVTDTEDSCLDARRHLEQVMNPYILNVTTATRLCSEALCQGRGRCVRKRWDDDVFLHLDPRRYRIERRRRVGPWTASGDLSQDDVSMFDRSFDCMCYSETSCRSVLTLNVLHQAVITARNPADRPRPLLLGVTLLSLQYISS
;
A
#
# COMPACT_ATOMS: atom_id res chain seq x y z
N MET A 1 -52.42 24.77 36.04
CA MET A 1 -51.93 23.49 35.47
C MET A 1 -51.27 23.75 34.10
N LYS A 2 -49.99 24.14 34.07
CA LYS A 2 -49.17 24.18 32.84
C LYS A 2 -47.73 23.86 33.25
N ARG A 3 -47.47 22.57 33.53
CA ARG A 3 -46.14 22.03 33.86
C ARG A 3 -46.01 20.54 33.50
N LEU A 4 -46.73 20.09 32.48
CA LEU A 4 -46.43 18.85 31.76
C LEU A 4 -46.41 19.23 30.28
N ASN A 5 -45.30 18.97 29.60
CA ASN A 5 -45.08 18.95 28.13
C ASN A 5 -43.64 19.35 27.74
N LEU A 6 -42.76 19.71 28.68
CA LEU A 6 -41.33 19.96 28.36
C LEU A 6 -40.41 18.75 28.56
N LEU A 7 -40.89 17.67 29.20
CA LEU A 7 -40.09 16.44 29.40
C LEU A 7 -40.15 15.49 28.19
N ASP A 8 -41.26 15.43 27.46
CA ASP A 8 -41.41 14.50 26.32
C ASP A 8 -40.58 14.89 25.09
N ALA A 9 -40.45 16.20 24.81
CA ALA A 9 -39.66 16.67 23.67
C ALA A 9 -38.15 16.42 23.84
N LYS A 10 -37.64 16.47 25.08
CA LYS A 10 -36.23 16.18 25.38
C LYS A 10 -35.92 14.68 25.29
N HIS A 11 -36.86 13.81 25.66
CA HIS A 11 -36.69 12.36 25.54
C HIS A 11 -36.69 11.89 24.08
N PHE A 12 -37.59 12.43 23.24
CA PHE A 12 -37.60 12.09 21.81
C PHE A 12 -36.33 12.56 21.08
N PHE A 13 -35.79 13.73 21.42
CA PHE A 13 -34.55 14.23 20.81
C PHE A 13 -33.32 13.41 21.25
N CYS A 14 -33.26 12.97 22.52
CA CYS A 14 -32.18 12.11 23.02
C CYS A 14 -32.23 10.68 22.44
N LEU A 15 -33.43 10.12 22.26
CA LEU A 15 -33.64 8.80 21.62
C LEU A 15 -33.26 8.83 20.13
N SER A 16 -33.52 9.94 19.43
CA SER A 16 -33.15 10.11 18.02
C SER A 16 -31.64 10.26 17.83
N ILE A 17 -30.96 10.98 18.73
CA ILE A 17 -29.50 11.12 18.73
C ILE A 17 -28.81 9.81 19.11
N THR A 18 -29.36 9.03 20.05
CA THR A 18 -28.82 7.71 20.40
C THR A 18 -29.05 6.68 19.29
N MET A 19 -30.16 6.73 18.54
CA MET A 19 -30.36 5.85 17.38
C MET A 19 -29.43 6.21 16.20
N LEU A 20 -29.17 7.51 15.93
CA LEU A 20 -28.17 7.92 14.93
C LEU A 20 -26.73 7.63 15.37
N ALA A 21 -26.43 7.66 16.68
CA ALA A 21 -25.14 7.25 17.23
C ALA A 21 -24.94 5.73 17.19
N LEU A 22 -26.00 4.94 17.38
CA LEU A 22 -25.97 3.47 17.24
C LEU A 22 -25.88 3.01 15.78
N LEU A 23 -26.41 3.79 14.83
CA LEU A 23 -26.24 3.56 13.38
C LEU A 23 -24.81 3.80 12.87
N ARG A 24 -23.93 4.43 13.67
CA ARG A 24 -22.51 4.60 13.35
C ARG A 24 -21.60 3.49 13.90
N SER A 25 -22.11 2.59 14.75
CA SER A 25 -21.29 1.63 15.51
C SER A 25 -21.47 0.16 15.10
N GLY A 26 -21.69 -0.11 13.81
CA GLY A 26 -21.84 -1.49 13.34
C GLY A 26 -21.74 -1.72 11.83
N ARG A 27 -21.17 -0.77 11.07
CA ARG A 27 -20.87 -1.07 9.66
C ARG A 27 -19.66 -1.99 9.60
N ALA A 28 -19.88 -3.20 9.11
CA ALA A 28 -18.78 -4.09 8.75
C ALA A 28 -17.79 -3.36 7.84
N LEU A 29 -16.50 -3.60 8.03
CA LEU A 29 -15.47 -3.08 7.15
C LEU A 29 -15.76 -3.51 5.69
N PRO A 30 -15.42 -2.67 4.69
CA PRO A 30 -15.61 -3.04 3.29
C PRO A 30 -14.78 -4.30 2.98
N ARG A 31 -15.29 -5.13 2.06
CA ARG A 31 -14.47 -6.21 1.49
C ARG A 31 -13.43 -5.64 0.54
N THR A 32 -12.40 -6.43 0.22
CA THR A 32 -11.37 -6.08 -0.77
C THR A 32 -10.93 -7.33 -1.54
N ASP A 33 -10.13 -7.17 -2.58
CA ASP A 33 -9.60 -8.31 -3.33
C ASP A 33 -8.53 -9.07 -2.52
N PRO A 34 -8.41 -10.39 -2.70
CA PRO A 34 -7.34 -11.17 -2.07
C PRO A 34 -5.95 -10.74 -2.59
N PRO A 35 -4.89 -10.92 -1.78
CA PRO A 35 -3.53 -10.60 -2.23
C PRO A 35 -3.08 -11.52 -3.36
N PHE A 36 -2.22 -11.00 -4.25
CA PHE A 36 -1.61 -11.78 -5.34
C PHE A 36 -0.82 -13.01 -4.86
N ARG A 37 -0.26 -12.94 -3.65
CA ARG A 37 0.44 -14.04 -2.99
C ARG A 37 -0.46 -14.59 -1.87
N PRO A 38 -1.07 -15.78 -2.06
CA PRO A 38 -1.85 -16.42 -1.01
C PRO A 38 -1.05 -16.56 0.29
N GLY A 39 -1.70 -16.33 1.43
CA GLY A 39 -1.04 -16.39 2.75
C GLY A 39 -0.25 -15.15 3.16
N HIS A 40 -0.18 -14.12 2.32
CA HIS A 40 0.51 -12.85 2.61
C HIS A 40 -0.48 -11.67 2.54
N PRO A 41 -1.13 -11.31 3.66
CA PRO A 41 -2.19 -10.30 3.68
C PRO A 41 -1.72 -8.88 3.31
N PHE A 42 -0.45 -8.59 3.56
CA PHE A 42 0.23 -7.34 3.25
C PHE A 42 1.50 -7.65 2.44
N LEU A 43 1.60 -7.06 1.25
CA LEU A 43 2.68 -7.36 0.31
C LEU A 43 3.79 -6.32 0.35
N PHE A 44 5.03 -6.80 0.27
CA PHE A 44 6.22 -5.99 0.07
C PHE A 44 6.71 -6.15 -1.35
N LEU A 45 6.75 -5.05 -2.09
CA LEU A 45 7.11 -5.01 -3.49
C LEU A 45 8.36 -4.13 -3.67
N TRP A 46 9.31 -4.57 -4.48
CA TRP A 46 10.51 -3.82 -4.85
C TRP A 46 10.43 -3.40 -6.31
N ASN A 47 10.65 -2.12 -6.60
CA ASN A 47 10.63 -1.57 -7.96
C ASN A 47 11.77 -0.56 -8.15
N ALA A 48 12.98 -1.06 -8.38
CA ALA A 48 14.19 -0.26 -8.59
C ALA A 48 15.19 -1.04 -9.47
N PRO A 49 16.12 -0.38 -10.18
CA PRO A 49 16.98 -1.01 -11.18
C PRO A 49 18.21 -1.70 -10.55
N THR A 50 18.02 -2.41 -9.43
CA THR A 50 19.12 -2.90 -8.56
C THR A 50 19.92 -4.07 -9.12
N GLU A 51 19.48 -4.67 -10.22
CA GLU A 51 20.31 -5.55 -11.02
C GLU A 51 21.60 -4.87 -11.53
N LEU A 52 21.60 -3.52 -11.59
CA LEU A 52 22.78 -2.74 -11.93
C LEU A 52 23.89 -2.86 -10.88
N CYS A 53 23.57 -3.07 -9.61
CA CYS A 53 24.59 -3.27 -8.57
C CYS A 53 25.40 -4.55 -8.78
N ASP A 54 24.73 -5.64 -9.18
CA ASP A 54 25.41 -6.90 -9.51
C ASP A 54 26.19 -6.78 -10.82
N THR A 55 25.54 -6.31 -11.88
CA THR A 55 26.15 -6.25 -13.22
C THR A 55 27.32 -5.27 -13.33
N ARG A 56 27.30 -4.14 -12.60
CA ARG A 56 28.37 -3.12 -12.63
C ARG A 56 29.46 -3.36 -11.59
N PHE A 57 29.09 -3.82 -10.38
CA PHE A 57 29.99 -3.83 -9.23
C PHE A 57 30.14 -5.21 -8.57
N GLY A 58 29.49 -6.26 -9.09
CA GLY A 58 29.50 -7.59 -8.48
C GLY A 58 28.86 -7.61 -7.09
N MET A 59 27.89 -6.72 -6.85
CA MET A 59 27.25 -6.49 -5.56
C MET A 59 25.74 -6.80 -5.61
N PRO A 60 25.33 -8.08 -5.62
CA PRO A 60 23.92 -8.42 -5.60
C PRO A 60 23.29 -8.00 -4.27
N LEU A 61 22.06 -7.48 -4.34
CA LEU A 61 21.29 -7.09 -3.17
C LEU A 61 20.38 -8.24 -2.71
N ASP A 62 20.29 -8.47 -1.40
CA ASP A 62 19.37 -9.46 -0.83
C ASP A 62 17.93 -8.92 -0.81
N LEU A 63 17.17 -9.24 -1.86
CA LEU A 63 15.75 -8.91 -1.99
C LEU A 63 14.83 -10.09 -1.66
N SER A 64 15.34 -11.14 -0.99
CA SER A 64 14.59 -12.37 -0.75
C SER A 64 13.36 -12.23 0.16
N HIS A 65 13.25 -11.12 0.90
CA HIS A 65 12.10 -10.81 1.76
C HIS A 65 10.98 -10.07 1.03
N PHE A 66 11.21 -9.63 -0.21
CA PHE A 66 10.18 -9.01 -1.04
C PHE A 66 9.38 -10.08 -1.78
N HIS A 67 8.07 -9.87 -1.90
CA HIS A 67 7.14 -10.81 -2.51
C HIS A 67 7.16 -10.74 -4.03
N LEU A 68 7.41 -9.52 -4.55
CA LEU A 68 7.56 -9.21 -5.97
C LEU A 68 8.74 -8.25 -6.10
N VAL A 69 9.62 -8.54 -7.05
CA VAL A 69 10.78 -7.73 -7.39
C VAL A 69 10.67 -7.38 -8.86
N SER A 70 10.86 -6.12 -9.20
CA SER A 70 10.79 -5.61 -10.57
C SER A 70 11.79 -4.47 -10.74
N SER A 71 12.11 -4.19 -12.00
CA SER A 71 13.05 -3.15 -12.39
C SER A 71 12.33 -1.99 -13.07
N THR A 72 12.86 -0.78 -12.87
CA THR A 72 12.38 0.45 -13.52
C THR A 72 13.08 0.73 -14.86
N LEU A 73 14.07 -0.08 -15.25
CA LEU A 73 14.77 0.06 -16.52
C LEU A 73 13.80 0.00 -17.70
N LYS A 74 14.03 0.85 -18.71
CA LYS A 74 13.24 0.86 -19.95
C LYS A 74 13.29 -0.47 -20.71
N THR A 75 14.33 -1.26 -20.54
CA THR A 75 14.49 -2.59 -21.16
C THR A 75 13.82 -3.71 -20.37
N ALA A 76 13.35 -3.47 -19.15
CA ALA A 76 12.75 -4.50 -18.31
C ALA A 76 11.30 -4.76 -18.72
N THR A 77 11.06 -5.89 -19.41
CA THR A 77 9.73 -6.36 -19.82
C THR A 77 9.26 -7.53 -18.98
N ASN A 78 7.96 -7.82 -19.04
CA ASN A 78 7.30 -8.96 -18.36
C ASN A 78 7.53 -8.98 -16.83
N GLN A 79 7.60 -7.81 -16.22
CA GLN A 79 7.81 -7.63 -14.78
C GLN A 79 6.51 -7.84 -13.99
N SER A 80 6.62 -8.13 -12.69
CA SER A 80 5.44 -8.23 -11.80
C SER A 80 4.85 -6.85 -11.45
N ILE A 81 5.67 -5.81 -11.53
CA ILE A 81 5.28 -4.41 -11.45
C ILE A 81 5.73 -3.78 -12.75
N SER A 82 4.78 -3.34 -13.56
CA SER A 82 5.06 -2.62 -14.79
C SER A 82 4.73 -1.15 -14.54
N ILE A 83 5.76 -0.34 -14.36
CA ILE A 83 5.64 1.11 -14.27
C ILE A 83 5.85 1.72 -15.65
N PHE A 84 4.94 2.59 -16.05
CA PHE A 84 4.92 3.27 -17.32
C PHE A 84 5.16 4.76 -17.08
N TYR A 85 6.35 5.24 -17.45
CA TYR A 85 6.60 6.68 -17.52
C TYR A 85 6.04 7.25 -18.83
N THR A 86 6.13 8.57 -18.98
CA THR A 86 5.59 9.34 -20.11
C THR A 86 6.10 8.86 -21.47
N ASP A 87 7.31 8.29 -21.54
CA ASP A 87 7.95 7.79 -22.76
C ASP A 87 7.69 6.30 -23.06
N ARG A 88 6.72 5.69 -22.36
CA ARG A 88 6.46 4.24 -22.41
C ARG A 88 4.98 3.84 -22.48
N PHE A 89 4.06 4.78 -22.69
CA PHE A 89 2.63 4.45 -22.74
C PHE A 89 1.87 5.40 -23.66
N GLY A 90 1.78 5.00 -24.93
CA GLY A 90 1.13 5.79 -25.96
C GLY A 90 1.68 7.21 -26.02
N ILE A 91 0.82 8.14 -26.44
CA ILE A 91 1.13 9.57 -26.45
C ILE A 91 0.78 10.17 -25.10
N PHE A 92 1.75 10.74 -24.38
CA PHE A 92 1.47 11.57 -23.22
C PHE A 92 1.88 13.03 -23.51
N PRO A 93 0.91 13.96 -23.68
CA PRO A 93 1.22 15.35 -24.01
C PRO A 93 1.78 16.07 -22.79
N TYR A 94 2.89 16.78 -22.93
CA TYR A 94 3.43 17.59 -21.85
C TYR A 94 4.24 18.77 -22.34
N VAL A 95 4.49 19.70 -21.42
CA VAL A 95 5.35 20.85 -21.64
C VAL A 95 6.49 20.75 -20.66
N ASP A 96 7.71 20.80 -21.18
CA ASP A 96 8.89 20.88 -20.34
C ASP A 96 8.86 22.22 -19.58
N GLU A 97 8.80 22.14 -18.25
CA GLU A 97 8.54 23.30 -17.39
C GLU A 97 9.72 24.30 -17.35
N ASP A 98 10.92 23.85 -17.70
CA ASP A 98 12.15 24.66 -17.68
C ASP A 98 12.38 25.38 -19.02
N THR A 99 12.15 24.68 -20.13
CA THR A 99 12.41 25.17 -21.50
C THR A 99 11.16 25.75 -22.17
N GLY A 100 9.97 25.34 -21.73
CA GLY A 100 8.69 25.66 -22.39
C GLY A 100 8.45 24.88 -23.69
N GLU A 101 9.29 23.89 -24.01
CA GLU A 101 9.11 23.05 -25.19
C GLU A 101 7.87 22.17 -25.05
N MET A 102 7.04 22.13 -26.09
CA MET A 102 5.81 21.33 -26.11
C MET A 102 6.05 20.00 -26.81
N TYR A 103 5.70 18.92 -26.11
CA TYR A 103 5.72 17.54 -26.60
C TYR A 103 4.29 17.06 -26.83
N ASP A 104 4.04 16.47 -28.00
CA ASP A 104 2.73 15.96 -28.42
C ASP A 104 1.58 16.96 -28.21
N GLU A 105 1.76 18.19 -28.71
CA GLU A 105 0.82 19.32 -28.55
C GLU A 105 0.68 19.87 -27.11
N GLY A 106 1.42 19.31 -26.14
CA GLY A 106 1.57 19.81 -24.77
C GLY A 106 0.33 19.74 -23.87
N LEU A 107 -0.86 19.56 -24.43
CA LEU A 107 -2.14 19.64 -23.72
C LEU A 107 -3.06 18.45 -24.01
N PRO A 108 -3.74 17.88 -22.99
CA PRO A 108 -4.58 16.70 -23.15
C PRO A 108 -5.84 16.90 -23.99
N GLN A 109 -6.26 18.15 -24.24
CA GLN A 109 -7.37 18.46 -25.13
C GLN A 109 -7.00 18.52 -26.61
N LEU A 110 -5.71 18.46 -26.96
CA LEU A 110 -5.20 18.61 -28.33
C LEU A 110 -4.74 17.30 -28.97
N ILE A 111 -4.48 16.27 -28.17
CA ILE A 111 -3.97 14.98 -28.68
C ILE A 111 -4.94 14.22 -29.57
N ASP A 112 -4.38 13.40 -30.45
CA ASP A 112 -5.11 12.34 -31.13
C ASP A 112 -5.29 11.13 -30.18
N LEU A 113 -6.52 10.95 -29.70
CA LEU A 113 -6.87 9.84 -28.81
C LEU A 113 -6.92 8.47 -29.49
N GLN A 114 -6.99 8.42 -30.82
CA GLN A 114 -6.92 7.18 -31.58
C GLN A 114 -5.47 6.74 -31.73
N GLU A 115 -4.57 7.66 -32.07
CA GLU A 115 -3.13 7.37 -32.13
C GLU A 115 -2.58 6.98 -30.75
N HIS A 116 -2.95 7.73 -29.68
CA HIS A 116 -2.63 7.33 -28.31
C HIS A 116 -3.10 5.91 -27.99
N HIS A 117 -4.28 5.51 -28.49
CA HIS A 117 -4.82 4.17 -28.23
C HIS A 117 -3.95 3.09 -28.84
N GLU A 118 -3.62 3.21 -30.13
CA GLU A 118 -2.85 2.22 -30.88
C GLU A 118 -1.45 2.06 -30.28
N LEU A 119 -0.76 3.17 -30.02
CA LEU A 119 0.56 3.15 -29.39
C LEU A 119 0.52 2.60 -27.96
N ALA A 120 -0.51 2.92 -27.18
CA ALA A 120 -0.66 2.34 -25.85
C ALA A 120 -0.93 0.83 -25.89
N GLU A 121 -1.65 0.30 -26.89
CA GLU A 121 -1.79 -1.15 -27.07
C GLU A 121 -0.42 -1.81 -27.32
N ASP A 122 0.38 -1.25 -28.24
CA ASP A 122 1.72 -1.75 -28.56
C ASP A 122 2.65 -1.73 -27.34
N ASP A 123 2.68 -0.63 -26.60
CA ASP A 123 3.47 -0.50 -25.37
C ASP A 123 3.05 -1.52 -24.31
N ILE A 124 1.74 -1.70 -24.10
CA ILE A 124 1.23 -2.69 -23.14
C ILE A 124 1.64 -4.11 -23.54
N GLU A 125 1.59 -4.45 -24.83
CA GLU A 125 2.02 -5.75 -25.33
C GLU A 125 3.52 -5.97 -25.16
N TYR A 126 4.33 -4.94 -25.40
CA TYR A 126 5.78 -4.98 -25.21
C TYR A 126 6.18 -5.16 -23.74
N TYR A 127 5.64 -4.33 -22.83
CA TYR A 127 6.03 -4.34 -21.41
C TYR A 127 5.34 -5.45 -20.61
N ILE A 128 4.14 -5.87 -21.01
CA ILE A 128 3.34 -6.90 -20.32
C ILE A 128 2.91 -7.98 -21.33
N PRO A 129 3.84 -8.76 -21.91
CA PRO A 129 3.50 -9.77 -22.91
C PRO A 129 2.56 -10.84 -22.34
N ALA A 130 2.76 -11.26 -21.08
CA ALA A 130 1.89 -12.21 -20.39
C ALA A 130 0.95 -11.51 -19.38
N ASP A 131 -0.35 -11.83 -19.43
CA ASP A 131 -1.37 -11.34 -18.50
C ASP A 131 -1.34 -12.10 -17.16
N GLN A 132 -0.25 -11.93 -16.41
CA GLN A 132 -0.06 -12.48 -15.08
C GLN A 132 -0.52 -11.50 -13.98
N PRO A 133 -0.93 -11.98 -12.80
CA PRO A 133 -1.23 -11.12 -11.65
C PRO A 133 -0.06 -10.20 -11.30
N GLY A 134 -0.34 -8.92 -11.12
CA GLY A 134 0.68 -7.91 -10.81
C GLY A 134 0.13 -6.50 -10.86
N LEU A 135 1.03 -5.52 -10.71
CA LEU A 135 0.69 -4.11 -10.78
C LEU A 135 1.02 -3.53 -12.16
N ALA A 136 0.19 -2.61 -12.62
CA ALA A 136 0.41 -1.77 -13.79
C ALA A 136 0.18 -0.31 -13.38
N VAL A 137 1.26 0.46 -13.31
CA VAL A 137 1.28 1.79 -12.71
C VAL A 137 1.58 2.82 -13.79
N LEU A 138 0.63 3.73 -14.02
CA LEU A 138 0.81 4.86 -14.94
C LEU A 138 1.39 6.02 -14.15
N ASP A 139 2.63 6.40 -14.45
CA ASP A 139 3.37 7.42 -13.73
C ASP A 139 3.52 8.68 -14.57
N PHE A 140 2.45 9.48 -14.56
CA PHE A 140 2.31 10.70 -15.34
C PHE A 140 2.12 11.90 -14.41
N GLU A 141 3.21 12.61 -14.15
CA GLU A 141 3.26 13.69 -13.17
C GLU A 141 3.22 15.09 -13.78
N GLU A 142 3.35 15.20 -15.11
CA GLU A 142 3.57 16.50 -15.76
C GLU A 142 2.40 17.46 -15.63
N TRP A 143 1.16 16.98 -15.56
CA TRP A 143 -0.01 17.79 -15.25
C TRP A 143 -1.05 16.98 -14.46
N ARG A 144 -1.92 17.68 -13.72
CA ARG A 144 -3.00 17.08 -12.93
C ARG A 144 -4.34 17.27 -13.63
N PRO A 145 -5.28 16.31 -13.54
CA PRO A 145 -6.53 16.36 -14.30
C PRO A 145 -7.52 17.43 -13.82
N GLN A 146 -7.27 18.05 -12.65
CA GLN A 146 -8.05 19.16 -12.12
C GLN A 146 -7.29 20.46 -12.34
N TRP A 147 -7.91 21.41 -13.03
CA TRP A 147 -7.34 22.71 -13.40
C TRP A 147 -6.64 23.39 -12.23
N VAL A 148 -7.33 23.44 -11.09
CA VAL A 148 -6.87 24.15 -9.89
C VAL A 148 -5.64 23.52 -9.23
N ARG A 149 -5.29 22.27 -9.57
CA ARG A 149 -4.09 21.59 -9.06
C ARG A 149 -2.86 21.84 -9.94
N ASN A 150 -3.01 22.46 -11.11
CA ASN A 150 -1.90 22.88 -11.97
C ASN A 150 -1.38 24.26 -11.54
N TRP A 151 -0.77 24.30 -10.35
CA TRP A 151 -0.12 25.47 -9.76
C TRP A 151 1.39 25.27 -9.69
N GLY A 152 2.12 26.34 -9.34
CA GLY A 152 3.58 26.33 -9.30
C GLY A 152 4.14 26.32 -10.72
N SER A 153 5.17 25.51 -10.97
CA SER A 153 5.72 25.30 -12.32
C SER A 153 4.68 24.77 -13.32
N LYS A 154 3.66 24.06 -12.83
CA LYS A 154 2.56 23.52 -13.63
C LYS A 154 1.54 24.59 -14.09
N ASP A 155 1.71 25.85 -13.69
CA ASP A 155 0.82 26.93 -14.14
C ASP A 155 0.87 27.13 -15.66
N ILE A 156 1.98 26.74 -16.29
CA ILE A 156 2.17 26.79 -17.74
C ILE A 156 1.04 26.08 -18.52
N TYR A 157 0.51 24.97 -17.99
CA TYR A 157 -0.61 24.25 -18.61
C TYR A 157 -1.91 25.07 -18.62
N ARG A 158 -2.12 25.92 -17.60
CA ARG A 158 -3.25 26.84 -17.56
C ARG A 158 -3.08 27.96 -18.59
N GLN A 159 -1.89 28.56 -18.61
CA GLN A 159 -1.54 29.65 -19.52
C GLN A 159 -1.68 29.23 -20.99
N ILE A 160 -1.04 28.12 -21.39
CA ILE A 160 -1.10 27.62 -22.78
C ILE A 160 -2.53 27.21 -23.15
N SER A 161 -3.32 26.69 -22.21
CA SER A 161 -4.73 26.37 -22.47
C SER A 161 -5.56 27.63 -22.76
N ILE A 162 -5.33 28.74 -22.03
CA ILE A 162 -5.98 30.04 -22.27
C ILE A 162 -5.57 30.59 -23.63
N GLU A 163 -4.28 30.63 -23.92
CA GLU A 163 -3.75 31.11 -25.21
C GLU A 163 -4.32 30.29 -26.38
N THR A 164 -4.46 28.98 -26.22
CA THR A 164 -5.03 28.09 -27.23
C THR A 164 -6.49 28.46 -27.54
N VAL A 165 -7.25 28.86 -26.52
CA VAL A 165 -8.64 29.33 -26.70
C VAL A 165 -8.66 30.69 -27.38
N GLN A 166 -7.82 31.63 -26.94
CA GLN A 166 -7.74 32.98 -27.50
C GLN A 166 -7.27 32.98 -28.96
N LYS A 167 -6.30 32.13 -29.31
CA LYS A 167 -5.85 31.96 -30.71
C LYS A 167 -6.99 31.48 -31.62
N LYS A 168 -7.92 30.68 -31.10
CA LYS A 168 -9.11 30.22 -31.86
C LYS A 168 -10.22 31.26 -31.90
N ASN A 169 -10.34 32.10 -30.88
CA ASN A 169 -11.30 33.21 -30.87
C ASN A 169 -10.76 34.42 -30.11
N ALA A 170 -10.17 35.36 -30.85
CA ALA A 170 -9.57 36.58 -30.30
C ALA A 170 -10.59 37.60 -29.76
N SER A 171 -11.90 37.36 -29.93
CA SER A 171 -12.95 38.25 -29.42
C SER A 171 -13.34 37.98 -27.96
N LEU A 172 -12.88 36.86 -27.38
CA LEU A 172 -13.21 36.50 -25.99
C LEU A 172 -12.50 37.46 -25.03
N SER A 173 -13.16 37.80 -23.92
CA SER A 173 -12.46 38.39 -22.78
C SER A 173 -11.51 37.38 -22.13
N ASP A 174 -10.59 37.87 -21.29
CA ASP A 174 -9.67 36.99 -20.56
C ASP A 174 -10.42 36.00 -19.65
N ASP A 175 -11.45 36.46 -18.93
CA ASP A 175 -12.29 35.61 -18.07
C ASP A 175 -13.04 34.53 -18.88
N GLU A 176 -13.63 34.91 -20.02
CA GLU A 176 -14.32 33.96 -20.91
C GLU A 176 -13.36 32.92 -21.51
N ALA A 177 -12.13 33.34 -21.83
CA ALA A 177 -11.09 32.46 -22.33
C ALA A 177 -10.63 31.47 -21.25
N GLU A 178 -10.43 31.94 -20.00
CA GLU A 178 -10.07 31.08 -18.87
C GLU A 178 -11.15 30.04 -18.56
N ASP A 179 -12.41 30.45 -18.45
CA ASP A 179 -13.52 29.54 -18.16
C ASP A 179 -13.63 28.44 -19.23
N ARG A 180 -13.45 28.80 -20.50
CA ARG A 180 -13.48 27.85 -21.61
C ARG A 180 -12.24 26.95 -21.63
N ALA A 181 -11.06 27.50 -21.35
CA ALA A 181 -9.81 26.75 -21.27
C ALA A 181 -9.86 25.69 -20.17
N LYS A 182 -10.35 26.05 -18.98
CA LYS A 182 -10.57 25.15 -17.87
C LYS A 182 -11.46 23.97 -18.25
N VAL A 183 -12.63 24.23 -18.84
CA VAL A 183 -13.56 23.18 -19.26
C VAL A 183 -12.94 22.25 -20.31
N MET A 184 -12.21 22.81 -21.27
CA MET A 184 -11.55 22.02 -22.31
C MET A 184 -10.43 21.14 -21.74
N PHE A 185 -9.59 21.71 -20.89
CA PHE A 185 -8.48 21.01 -20.24
C PHE A 185 -8.97 19.85 -19.37
N GLU A 186 -9.88 20.10 -18.42
CA GLU A 186 -10.36 19.05 -17.52
C GLU A 186 -11.11 17.95 -18.28
N ARG A 187 -11.83 18.29 -19.36
CA ARG A 187 -12.46 17.32 -20.26
C ARG A 187 -11.44 16.50 -21.04
N GLY A 188 -10.37 17.13 -21.53
CA GLY A 188 -9.24 16.46 -22.19
C GLY A 188 -8.58 15.46 -21.23
N ALA A 189 -8.13 15.96 -20.08
CA ALA A 189 -7.47 15.17 -19.04
C ALA A 189 -8.30 13.99 -18.56
N LYS A 190 -9.59 14.20 -18.26
CA LYS A 190 -10.50 13.11 -17.86
C LYS A 190 -10.66 12.05 -18.95
N ARG A 191 -10.77 12.45 -20.22
CA ARG A 191 -10.85 11.49 -21.34
C ARG A 191 -9.58 10.68 -21.46
N TYR A 192 -8.42 11.33 -21.36
CA TYR A 192 -7.13 10.67 -21.37
C TYR A 192 -7.02 9.62 -20.27
N PHE A 193 -7.20 10.05 -19.01
CA PHE A 193 -7.05 9.16 -17.85
C PHE A 193 -7.96 7.93 -17.91
N LEU A 194 -9.24 8.14 -18.28
CA LEU A 194 -10.19 7.04 -18.43
C LEU A 194 -9.84 6.12 -19.61
N ARG A 195 -9.37 6.67 -20.72
CA ARG A 195 -9.04 5.87 -21.92
C ARG A 195 -7.84 4.99 -21.64
N SER A 196 -6.76 5.53 -21.07
CA SER A 196 -5.54 4.78 -20.73
C SER A 196 -5.83 3.60 -19.79
N LEU A 197 -6.56 3.82 -18.68
CA LEU A 197 -6.95 2.72 -17.77
C LEU A 197 -7.79 1.64 -18.46
N ARG A 198 -8.71 2.04 -19.35
CA ARG A 198 -9.58 1.08 -20.07
C ARG A 198 -8.82 0.24 -21.08
N ILE A 199 -7.81 0.81 -21.74
CA ILE A 199 -6.94 0.05 -22.66
C ILE A 199 -6.21 -1.03 -21.85
N GLY A 200 -5.52 -0.61 -20.79
CA GLY A 200 -4.80 -1.51 -19.88
C GLY A 200 -5.67 -2.64 -19.34
N LYS A 201 -6.82 -2.30 -18.75
CA LYS A 201 -7.76 -3.29 -18.18
C LYS A 201 -8.34 -4.25 -19.21
N ARG A 202 -8.56 -3.81 -20.45
CA ARG A 202 -9.05 -4.69 -21.52
C ARG A 202 -7.96 -5.68 -21.95
N LEU A 203 -6.73 -5.21 -22.13
CA LEU A 203 -5.62 -6.03 -22.63
C LEU A 203 -5.03 -6.95 -21.55
N LYS A 204 -4.94 -6.47 -20.32
CA LYS A 204 -4.33 -7.16 -19.18
C LYS A 204 -5.27 -7.14 -17.97
N PRO A 205 -6.40 -7.86 -18.02
CA PRO A 205 -7.41 -7.85 -16.95
C PRO A 205 -6.94 -8.44 -15.63
N ASN A 206 -5.86 -9.26 -15.61
CA ASN A 206 -5.29 -9.79 -14.37
C ASN A 206 -4.29 -8.83 -13.70
N ARG A 207 -4.00 -7.68 -14.32
CA ARG A 207 -3.20 -6.60 -13.72
C ARG A 207 -4.07 -5.61 -12.96
N LEU A 208 -3.56 -5.11 -11.84
CA LEU A 208 -4.18 -3.98 -11.14
C LEU A 208 -3.63 -2.65 -11.67
N TRP A 209 -4.52 -1.85 -12.24
CA TRP A 209 -4.26 -0.60 -12.94
C TRP A 209 -4.63 0.61 -12.10
N GLY A 210 -3.77 1.62 -12.15
CA GLY A 210 -3.96 2.89 -11.45
C GLY A 210 -2.83 3.87 -11.78
N TYR A 211 -3.03 5.13 -11.36
CA TYR A 211 -2.03 6.17 -11.52
C TYR A 211 -1.19 6.30 -10.25
N TYR A 212 0.13 6.41 -10.41
CA TYR A 212 1.02 6.84 -9.32
C TYR A 212 0.58 8.20 -8.78
N LEU A 213 0.86 8.45 -7.50
CA LEU A 213 0.50 9.63 -6.70
C LEU A 213 -0.97 9.74 -6.30
N TYR A 214 -1.91 9.01 -6.92
CA TYR A 214 -3.34 9.19 -6.65
C TYR A 214 -3.91 8.22 -5.59
N PRO A 215 -4.67 8.75 -4.59
CA PRO A 215 -4.89 10.17 -4.31
C PRO A 215 -3.68 10.83 -3.64
N ASP A 216 -3.55 12.15 -3.85
CA ASP A 216 -2.72 12.99 -2.99
C ASP A 216 -3.59 13.65 -1.91
N CYS A 217 -3.04 13.74 -0.71
CA CYS A 217 -3.62 14.37 0.48
C CYS A 217 -3.26 15.86 0.57
N TYR A 218 -2.16 16.29 -0.07
CA TYR A 218 -1.63 17.65 -0.03
C TYR A 218 -1.36 18.20 1.39
N ASN A 219 -1.04 17.33 2.35
CA ASN A 219 -0.67 17.64 3.72
C ASN A 219 0.82 18.02 3.87
N TYR A 220 1.26 19.00 3.09
CA TYR A 220 2.68 19.45 3.02
C TYR A 220 2.98 20.68 3.89
N ASP A 221 2.06 21.06 4.78
CA ASP A 221 2.14 22.26 5.62
C ASP A 221 3.12 22.13 6.80
N TYR A 222 3.70 20.94 7.02
CA TYR A 222 4.86 20.76 7.91
C TYR A 222 6.04 21.67 7.55
N ASN A 223 6.19 22.03 6.26
CA ASN A 223 7.20 22.98 5.79
C ASN A 223 6.95 24.42 6.27
N LYS A 224 5.75 24.71 6.77
CA LYS A 224 5.36 26.03 7.32
C LYS A 224 5.31 26.02 8.84
N ASP A 225 4.75 24.97 9.42
CA ASP A 225 4.63 24.81 10.88
C ASP A 225 4.73 23.33 11.29
N MET A 226 5.96 22.87 11.52
CA MET A 226 6.23 21.50 11.99
C MET A 226 5.68 21.23 13.39
N ALA A 227 5.58 22.25 14.26
CA ALA A 227 5.14 22.07 15.63
C ALA A 227 3.61 21.90 15.72
N GLY A 228 2.86 22.66 14.92
CA GLY A 228 1.40 22.57 14.79
C GLY A 228 0.92 21.52 13.78
N PHE A 229 1.81 20.86 13.05
CA PHE A 229 1.44 19.92 11.98
C PHE A 229 0.67 18.70 12.50
N THR A 230 -0.57 18.56 12.04
CA THR A 230 -1.46 17.44 12.41
C THR A 230 -1.44 16.29 11.40
N GLY A 231 -0.90 16.52 10.20
CA GLY A 231 -0.94 15.58 9.08
C GLY A 231 -2.25 15.54 8.31
N GLU A 232 -3.32 16.19 8.77
CA GLU A 232 -4.64 16.10 8.13
C GLU A 232 -4.63 16.58 6.67
N CYS A 233 -5.34 15.85 5.80
CA CYS A 233 -5.59 16.34 4.45
C CYS A 233 -6.51 17.57 4.53
N PRO A 234 -6.15 18.72 3.93
CA PRO A 234 -7.03 19.89 3.93
C PRO A 234 -8.42 19.52 3.40
N ALA A 235 -9.48 20.04 4.03
CA ALA A 235 -10.86 19.69 3.69
C ALA A 235 -11.17 19.90 2.19
N ILE A 236 -10.67 21.00 1.62
CA ILE A 236 -10.80 21.30 0.19
C ILE A 236 -10.15 20.24 -0.70
N GLU A 237 -9.09 19.58 -0.24
CA GLU A 237 -8.41 18.52 -1.00
C GLU A 237 -9.17 17.21 -0.95
N GLN A 238 -9.86 16.92 0.15
CA GLN A 238 -10.82 15.81 0.23
C GLN A 238 -12.00 16.05 -0.72
N ASP A 239 -12.56 17.26 -0.77
CA ASP A 239 -13.63 17.63 -1.71
C ASP A 239 -13.16 17.52 -3.18
N ARG A 240 -11.92 17.93 -3.47
CA ARG A 240 -11.30 17.77 -4.79
C ARG A 240 -11.11 16.30 -5.14
N ASN A 241 -10.71 15.46 -4.19
CA ASN A 241 -10.63 14.03 -4.40
C ASN A 241 -12.01 13.40 -4.61
N ASP A 242 -13.07 13.90 -3.97
CA ASP A 242 -14.45 13.43 -4.24
C ASP A 242 -14.89 13.70 -5.67
N GLN A 243 -14.48 14.84 -6.25
CA GLN A 243 -14.75 15.17 -7.67
C GLN A 243 -14.04 14.23 -8.66
N LEU A 244 -13.01 13.51 -8.20
CA LEU A 244 -12.31 12.46 -8.95
C LEU A 244 -12.97 11.09 -8.83
N LEU A 245 -14.24 10.99 -8.38
CA LEU A 245 -14.99 9.72 -8.33
C LEU A 245 -14.90 8.88 -9.62
N TRP A 246 -14.83 9.55 -10.78
CA TRP A 246 -14.67 8.90 -12.08
C TRP A 246 -13.35 8.14 -12.22
N LEU A 247 -12.27 8.61 -11.59
CA LEU A 247 -10.96 7.97 -11.57
C LEU A 247 -11.00 6.75 -10.65
N TRP A 248 -11.48 6.93 -9.42
CA TRP A 248 -11.58 5.85 -8.42
C TRP A 248 -12.42 4.67 -8.91
N LYS A 249 -13.50 4.95 -9.66
CA LYS A 249 -14.36 3.94 -10.26
C LYS A 249 -13.69 3.15 -11.38
N GLU A 250 -12.75 3.76 -12.10
CA GLU A 250 -12.07 3.13 -13.22
C GLU A 250 -10.82 2.35 -12.78
N SER A 251 -10.13 2.83 -11.74
CA SER A 251 -8.95 2.17 -11.16
C SER A 251 -9.27 0.80 -10.54
N THR A 252 -8.31 -0.13 -10.63
CA THR A 252 -8.35 -1.43 -9.92
C THR A 252 -7.28 -1.53 -8.81
N ALA A 253 -6.39 -0.55 -8.70
CA ALA A 253 -5.58 -0.28 -7.51
C ALA A 253 -5.35 1.24 -7.34
N LEU A 254 -5.02 1.67 -6.12
CA LEU A 254 -4.59 3.05 -5.82
C LEU A 254 -3.13 3.07 -5.37
N PHE A 255 -2.39 4.09 -5.80
CA PHE A 255 -0.94 4.20 -5.61
C PHE A 255 -0.55 5.55 -4.98
N PRO A 256 -0.99 5.84 -3.74
CA PRO A 256 -0.59 7.07 -3.07
C PRO A 256 0.92 7.05 -2.80
N SER A 257 1.61 8.17 -3.06
CA SER A 257 2.98 8.35 -2.60
C SER A 257 2.98 8.74 -1.12
N ILE A 258 3.80 8.09 -0.30
CA ILE A 258 4.00 8.42 1.12
C ILE A 258 5.48 8.67 1.41
N TYR A 259 6.21 9.21 0.44
CA TYR A 259 7.63 9.53 0.57
C TYR A 259 7.85 10.56 1.68
N LEU A 260 8.79 10.29 2.57
CA LEU A 260 9.19 11.21 3.63
C LEU A 260 10.30 12.12 3.15
N GLU A 261 10.18 13.41 3.44
CA GLU A 261 11.29 14.37 3.34
C GLU A 261 12.13 14.33 4.62
N LEU A 262 13.41 14.70 4.53
CA LEU A 262 14.37 14.67 5.63
C LEU A 262 13.89 15.47 6.85
N VAL A 263 13.14 16.56 6.65
CA VAL A 263 12.59 17.37 7.74
C VAL A 263 11.62 16.58 8.64
N LEU A 264 11.00 15.51 8.12
CA LEU A 264 10.08 14.65 8.86
C LEU A 264 10.81 13.51 9.59
N ARG A 265 12.10 13.31 9.34
CA ARG A 265 12.88 12.18 9.83
C ARG A 265 12.67 11.90 11.32
N ASP A 266 12.47 10.63 11.65
CA ASP A 266 12.45 10.10 13.01
C ASP A 266 11.41 10.80 13.93
N SER A 267 10.35 11.37 13.36
CA SER A 267 9.39 12.22 14.08
C SER A 267 8.00 11.61 14.21
N GLN A 268 7.21 12.10 15.17
CA GLN A 268 5.77 11.78 15.24
C GLN A 268 5.02 12.38 14.04
N GLN A 269 5.49 13.50 13.52
CA GLN A 269 4.94 14.20 12.35
C GLN A 269 5.08 13.36 11.08
N ALA A 270 6.18 12.62 10.88
CA ALA A 270 6.29 11.62 9.80
C ALA A 270 5.13 10.62 9.87
N ARG A 271 4.82 10.11 11.06
CA ARG A 271 3.69 9.20 11.26
C ARG A 271 2.37 9.86 10.88
N GLN A 272 2.14 11.10 11.34
CA GLN A 272 0.90 11.81 11.03
C GLN A 272 0.76 12.11 9.53
N PHE A 273 1.86 12.47 8.87
CA PHE A 273 1.93 12.68 7.44
C PHE A 273 1.50 11.42 6.67
N VAL A 274 2.10 10.27 6.98
CA VAL A 274 1.77 9.00 6.32
C VAL A 274 0.36 8.54 6.67
N ARG A 275 -0.02 8.57 7.95
CA ARG A 275 -1.32 8.08 8.45
C ARG A 275 -2.47 8.71 7.68
N HIS A 276 -2.46 10.02 7.50
CA HIS A 276 -3.54 10.73 6.81
C HIS A 276 -3.56 10.47 5.30
N ARG A 277 -2.39 10.27 4.67
CA ARG A 277 -2.30 9.88 3.25
C ARG A 277 -2.89 8.49 3.00
N ILE A 278 -2.56 7.52 3.87
CA ILE A 278 -3.17 6.19 3.81
C ILE A 278 -4.67 6.26 4.10
N ARG A 279 -5.09 7.04 5.09
CA ARG A 279 -6.53 7.22 5.38
C ARG A 279 -7.30 7.81 4.22
N GLU A 280 -6.74 8.79 3.52
CA GLU A 280 -7.38 9.36 2.33
C GLU A 280 -7.47 8.34 1.21
N ALA A 281 -6.41 7.56 0.96
CA ALA A 281 -6.44 6.46 0.00
C ALA A 281 -7.52 5.42 0.34
N MET A 282 -7.62 5.01 1.60
CA MET A 282 -8.66 4.08 2.07
C MET A 282 -10.07 4.69 2.07
N ARG A 283 -10.19 6.02 2.19
CA ARG A 283 -11.48 6.71 2.07
C ARG A 283 -11.95 6.68 0.62
N VAL A 284 -11.10 7.15 -0.31
CA VAL A 284 -11.48 7.24 -1.73
C VAL A 284 -11.67 5.88 -2.39
N SER A 285 -10.97 4.83 -1.92
CA SER A 285 -11.11 3.47 -2.42
C SER A 285 -12.52 2.89 -2.25
N THR A 286 -13.31 3.44 -1.33
CA THR A 286 -14.69 3.01 -1.02
C THR A 286 -15.75 3.97 -1.55
N LEU A 287 -15.38 5.12 -2.11
CA LEU A 287 -16.33 6.08 -2.67
C LEU A 287 -17.16 5.49 -3.84
N PRO A 288 -16.59 4.70 -4.77
CA PRO A 288 -17.39 4.07 -5.83
C PRO A 288 -18.40 3.05 -5.30
N ASN A 289 -18.06 2.36 -4.22
CA ASN A 289 -18.90 1.35 -3.57
C ASN A 289 -18.52 1.22 -2.10
N SER A 290 -19.41 1.64 -1.19
CA SER A 290 -19.13 1.63 0.26
C SER A 290 -18.93 0.24 0.87
N SER A 291 -19.30 -0.84 0.17
CA SER A 291 -19.09 -2.22 0.59
C SER A 291 -17.77 -2.82 0.09
N TYR A 292 -17.05 -2.15 -0.82
CA TYR A 292 -15.84 -2.65 -1.46
C TYR A 292 -14.75 -1.57 -1.47
N SER A 293 -13.55 -1.92 -1.01
CA SER A 293 -12.37 -1.08 -1.14
C SER A 293 -11.48 -1.61 -2.26
N VAL A 294 -11.20 -0.75 -3.22
CA VAL A 294 -10.08 -0.93 -4.16
C VAL A 294 -8.77 -1.15 -3.36
N PRO A 295 -7.93 -2.13 -3.71
CA PRO A 295 -6.64 -2.34 -3.07
C PRO A 295 -5.72 -1.12 -3.14
N VAL A 296 -5.09 -0.76 -2.02
CA VAL A 296 -4.14 0.36 -1.92
C VAL A 296 -2.72 -0.18 -1.79
N TYR A 297 -1.82 0.25 -2.68
CA TYR A 297 -0.39 -0.07 -2.63
C TYR A 297 0.40 1.23 -2.51
N ALA A 298 0.84 1.54 -1.29
CA ALA A 298 1.49 2.82 -1.02
C ALA A 298 2.94 2.82 -1.53
N TYR A 299 3.32 3.88 -2.23
CA TYR A 299 4.68 4.06 -2.71
C TYR A 299 5.57 4.65 -1.61
N ILE A 300 6.68 3.97 -1.31
CA ILE A 300 7.75 4.43 -0.41
C ILE A 300 9.07 4.52 -1.19
N ARG A 301 10.03 5.29 -0.71
CA ARG A 301 11.43 5.21 -1.12
C ARG A 301 12.26 4.63 0.03
N PRO A 302 13.33 3.87 -0.24
CA PRO A 302 14.25 3.44 0.82
C PRO A 302 15.05 4.63 1.40
N VAL A 303 15.23 5.69 0.60
CA VAL A 303 15.85 6.98 0.97
C VAL A 303 14.80 8.08 1.13
N TYR A 304 15.11 9.13 1.89
CA TYR A 304 14.23 10.30 1.98
C TYR A 304 14.08 10.98 0.60
N LYS A 305 12.91 11.57 0.35
CA LYS A 305 12.51 12.14 -0.95
C LYS A 305 13.53 13.14 -1.51
N ASP A 306 14.07 13.96 -0.63
CA ASP A 306 15.00 15.06 -0.87
C ASP A 306 16.47 14.69 -0.59
N SER A 307 16.77 13.39 -0.54
CA SER A 307 18.14 12.86 -0.39
C SER A 307 18.41 11.69 -1.35
N THR A 308 19.69 11.48 -1.67
CA THR A 308 20.18 10.35 -2.47
C THR A 308 20.76 9.23 -1.61
N ASP A 309 21.24 9.55 -0.40
CA ASP A 309 22.06 8.64 0.41
C ASP A 309 21.54 8.46 1.85
N ASP A 310 20.57 9.28 2.28
CA ASP A 310 19.95 9.12 3.60
C ASP A 310 18.83 8.09 3.56
N TYR A 311 19.13 6.86 3.97
CA TYR A 311 18.15 5.80 4.09
C TYR A 311 17.24 5.98 5.32
N MET A 312 15.97 5.56 5.19
CA MET A 312 14.99 5.60 6.27
C MET A 312 15.45 4.73 7.45
N SER A 313 15.33 5.26 8.67
CA SER A 313 15.60 4.50 9.89
C SER A 313 14.53 3.43 10.11
N GLU A 314 14.75 2.49 11.04
CA GLU A 314 13.69 1.57 11.46
C GLU A 314 12.44 2.32 11.98
N LEU A 315 12.61 3.45 12.67
CA LEU A 315 11.50 4.27 13.17
C LEU A 315 10.65 4.81 12.02
N ASP A 316 11.28 5.24 10.92
CA ASP A 316 10.53 5.70 9.75
C ASP A 316 10.00 4.56 8.88
N LEU A 317 10.59 3.36 8.93
CA LEU A 317 9.92 2.15 8.43
C LEU A 317 8.65 1.85 9.24
N VAL A 318 8.63 2.11 10.55
CA VAL A 318 7.42 2.04 11.38
C VAL A 318 6.40 3.11 10.96
N ASN A 319 6.85 4.36 10.82
CA ASN A 319 5.97 5.48 10.44
C ASN A 319 5.41 5.35 9.01
N THR A 320 6.08 4.61 8.12
CA THR A 320 5.64 4.38 6.74
C THR A 320 4.92 3.04 6.58
N ILE A 321 5.68 1.95 6.47
CA ILE A 321 5.20 0.58 6.23
C ILE A 321 4.30 0.13 7.38
N GLY A 322 4.69 0.42 8.62
CA GLY A 322 3.92 0.02 9.80
C GLY A 322 2.53 0.66 9.82
N GLU A 323 2.43 1.97 9.54
CA GLU A 323 1.15 2.66 9.40
C GLU A 323 0.33 2.11 8.22
N ALA A 324 0.95 1.91 7.05
CA ALA A 324 0.25 1.37 5.88
C ALA A 324 -0.36 -0.01 6.17
N ALA A 325 0.40 -0.93 6.77
CA ALA A 325 -0.07 -2.26 7.14
C ALA A 325 -1.19 -2.20 8.19
N ALA A 326 -1.04 -1.36 9.22
CA ALA A 326 -2.04 -1.24 10.28
C ALA A 326 -3.36 -0.63 9.77
N LEU A 327 -3.33 0.26 8.78
CA LEU A 327 -4.51 0.95 8.25
C LEU A 327 -5.21 0.20 7.10
N GLY A 328 -4.75 -1.00 6.76
CA GLY A 328 -5.45 -1.89 5.82
C GLY A 328 -5.03 -1.77 4.36
N ALA A 329 -3.90 -1.12 4.07
CA ALA A 329 -3.31 -1.17 2.73
C ALA A 329 -3.00 -2.62 2.33
N ALA A 330 -3.00 -2.89 1.02
CA ALA A 330 -2.67 -4.19 0.46
C ALA A 330 -1.17 -4.46 0.42
N GLY A 331 -0.36 -3.41 0.44
CA GLY A 331 1.08 -3.51 0.46
C GLY A 331 1.75 -2.17 0.29
N VAL A 332 3.07 -2.24 0.14
CA VAL A 332 3.94 -1.11 -0.20
C VAL A 332 4.79 -1.44 -1.42
N VAL A 333 5.01 -0.45 -2.26
CA VAL A 333 5.97 -0.49 -3.37
C VAL A 333 7.17 0.36 -2.97
N SER A 334 8.31 -0.27 -2.73
CA SER A 334 9.56 0.44 -2.53
C SER A 334 10.17 0.76 -3.89
N TRP A 335 10.13 2.04 -4.25
CA TRP A 335 10.61 2.55 -5.51
C TRP A 335 12.00 3.18 -5.36
N GLY A 336 12.85 3.00 -6.37
CA GLY A 336 14.16 3.63 -6.47
C GLY A 336 14.46 4.07 -7.89
N ASP A 337 15.04 5.25 -8.01
CA ASP A 337 15.59 5.78 -9.26
C ASP A 337 16.99 5.18 -9.53
N MET A 338 17.65 5.70 -10.56
CA MET A 338 19.00 5.29 -10.93
C MET A 338 20.04 5.60 -9.84
N ASN A 339 19.81 6.60 -8.99
CA ASN A 339 20.77 7.06 -7.98
C ASN A 339 21.09 5.96 -6.95
N VAL A 340 20.11 5.11 -6.63
CA VAL A 340 20.28 3.94 -5.74
C VAL A 340 21.35 2.95 -6.27
N THR A 341 21.67 3.03 -7.56
CA THR A 341 22.53 2.07 -8.28
C THR A 341 23.66 2.74 -9.08
N ASP A 342 23.88 4.03 -8.87
CA ASP A 342 24.77 4.81 -9.74
C ASP A 342 26.25 4.49 -9.48
N THR A 343 26.63 4.39 -8.21
CA THR A 343 28.02 4.16 -7.78
C THR A 343 28.17 2.88 -6.94
N GLU A 344 29.42 2.41 -6.78
CA GLU A 344 29.73 1.29 -5.89
C GLU A 344 29.33 1.61 -4.44
N ASP A 345 29.49 2.86 -4.00
CA ASP A 345 29.10 3.32 -2.67
C ASP A 345 27.58 3.31 -2.49
N SER A 346 26.82 3.81 -3.48
CA SER A 346 25.35 3.79 -3.46
C SER A 346 24.81 2.35 -3.34
N CYS A 347 25.40 1.41 -4.09
CA CYS A 347 25.08 -0.02 -3.97
C CYS A 347 25.48 -0.63 -2.63
N LEU A 348 26.63 -0.22 -2.07
CA LEU A 348 27.10 -0.67 -0.77
C LEU A 348 26.16 -0.23 0.35
N ASP A 349 25.68 1.01 0.28
CA ASP A 349 24.75 1.56 1.27
C ASP A 349 23.35 0.96 1.13
N ALA A 350 22.87 0.75 -0.11
CA ALA A 350 21.64 -0.01 -0.36
C ALA A 350 21.71 -1.41 0.24
N ARG A 351 22.81 -2.13 0.02
CA ARG A 351 23.04 -3.47 0.58
C ARG A 351 23.04 -3.44 2.10
N ARG A 352 23.77 -2.50 2.72
CA ARG A 352 23.82 -2.37 4.18
C ARG A 352 22.45 -2.10 4.77
N HIS A 353 21.70 -1.16 4.19
CA HIS A 353 20.36 -0.82 4.67
C HIS A 353 19.39 -1.99 4.56
N LEU A 354 19.34 -2.64 3.40
CA LEU A 354 18.52 -3.84 3.19
C LEU A 354 18.85 -4.91 4.22
N GLU A 355 20.14 -5.21 4.39
CA GLU A 355 20.56 -6.30 5.26
C GLU A 355 20.33 -6.01 6.75
N GLN A 356 20.58 -4.78 7.20
CA GLN A 356 20.63 -4.44 8.63
C GLN A 356 19.31 -3.86 9.15
N VAL A 357 18.51 -3.21 8.30
CA VAL A 357 17.33 -2.45 8.71
C VAL A 357 16.08 -2.96 8.01
N MET A 358 16.05 -2.96 6.68
CA MET A 358 14.81 -3.19 5.93
C MET A 358 14.36 -4.66 5.96
N ASN A 359 15.24 -5.62 5.64
CA ASN A 359 14.89 -7.04 5.62
C ASN A 359 14.39 -7.59 6.97
N PRO A 360 15.05 -7.34 8.13
CA PRO A 360 14.52 -7.81 9.41
C PRO A 360 13.17 -7.16 9.75
N TYR A 361 12.96 -5.90 9.36
CA TYR A 361 11.69 -5.21 9.57
C TYR A 361 10.57 -5.74 8.65
N ILE A 362 10.85 -6.00 7.37
CA ILE A 362 9.91 -6.65 6.45
C ILE A 362 9.45 -8.00 7.01
N LEU A 363 10.38 -8.81 7.50
CA LEU A 363 10.08 -10.10 8.09
C LEU A 363 9.20 -9.97 9.34
N ASN A 364 9.43 -8.94 10.16
CA ASN A 364 8.60 -8.61 11.32
C ASN A 364 7.13 -8.39 10.90
N VAL A 365 6.90 -7.41 10.02
CA VAL A 365 5.55 -7.02 9.58
C VAL A 365 4.87 -8.15 8.80
N THR A 366 5.58 -8.83 7.89
CA THR A 366 5.02 -9.93 7.08
C THR A 366 4.55 -11.07 7.97
N THR A 367 5.33 -11.42 9.00
CA THR A 367 4.95 -12.50 9.92
C THR A 367 3.77 -12.07 10.79
N ALA A 368 3.80 -10.86 11.36
CA ALA A 368 2.73 -10.36 12.23
C ALA A 368 1.39 -10.20 11.49
N THR A 369 1.40 -9.67 10.27
CA THR A 369 0.20 -9.53 9.43
C THR A 369 -0.41 -10.88 9.08
N ARG A 370 0.41 -11.89 8.73
CA ARG A 370 -0.04 -13.27 8.50
C ARG A 370 -0.66 -13.88 9.76
N LEU A 371 0.03 -13.80 10.90
CA LEU A 371 -0.46 -14.33 12.17
C LEU A 371 -1.78 -13.68 12.58
N CYS A 372 -1.91 -12.36 12.43
CA CYS A 372 -3.16 -11.67 12.72
C CYS A 372 -4.30 -12.12 11.78
N SER A 373 -4.02 -12.26 10.48
CA SER A 373 -4.99 -12.76 9.51
C SER A 373 -5.48 -14.17 9.85
N GLU A 374 -4.59 -15.08 10.21
CA GLU A 374 -4.93 -16.43 10.65
C GLU A 374 -5.74 -16.41 11.96
N ALA A 375 -5.28 -15.63 12.94
CA ALA A 375 -5.84 -15.60 14.30
C ALA A 375 -7.19 -14.90 14.41
N LEU A 376 -7.43 -13.83 13.64
CA LEU A 376 -8.68 -13.05 13.71
C LEU A 376 -9.57 -13.24 12.51
N CYS A 377 -8.99 -13.46 11.32
CA CYS A 377 -9.69 -13.38 10.05
C CYS A 377 -9.70 -14.72 9.28
N GLN A 378 -9.34 -15.82 9.94
CA GLN A 378 -9.32 -17.19 9.39
C GLN A 378 -8.47 -17.34 8.12
N GLY A 379 -7.48 -16.46 7.91
CA GLY A 379 -6.72 -16.39 6.65
C GLY A 379 -7.52 -15.88 5.45
N ARG A 380 -8.76 -15.39 5.66
CA ARG A 380 -9.71 -14.94 4.63
C ARG A 380 -9.95 -13.42 4.65
N GLY A 381 -9.07 -12.68 5.31
CA GLY A 381 -9.07 -11.21 5.36
C GLY A 381 -7.77 -10.69 5.95
N ARG A 382 -7.56 -9.38 5.90
CA ARG A 382 -6.43 -8.71 6.57
C ARG A 382 -6.89 -7.95 7.81
N CYS A 383 -5.99 -7.83 8.77
CA CYS A 383 -6.23 -7.05 9.97
C CYS A 383 -6.10 -5.56 9.69
N VAL A 384 -7.06 -4.78 10.22
CA VAL A 384 -7.11 -3.32 10.12
C VAL A 384 -7.32 -2.74 11.50
N ARG A 385 -6.57 -1.70 11.85
CA ARG A 385 -6.63 -1.03 13.15
C ARG A 385 -8.04 -0.53 13.43
N LYS A 386 -8.63 -0.91 14.57
CA LYS A 386 -10.00 -0.53 14.94
C LYS A 386 -10.17 0.98 15.07
N ARG A 387 -9.18 1.62 15.71
CA ARG A 387 -9.10 3.07 15.88
C ARG A 387 -7.94 3.58 15.07
N TRP A 388 -8.24 4.29 13.99
CA TRP A 388 -7.22 4.75 13.05
C TRP A 388 -6.13 5.62 13.71
N ASP A 389 -6.46 6.31 14.81
CA ASP A 389 -5.61 7.24 15.54
C ASP A 389 -4.74 6.59 16.64
N ASP A 390 -4.96 5.31 16.97
CA ASP A 390 -4.15 4.60 17.97
C ASP A 390 -2.75 4.26 17.42
N ASP A 391 -1.71 4.37 18.26
CA ASP A 391 -0.32 4.03 17.90
C ASP A 391 -0.03 2.53 18.14
N VAL A 392 -0.80 1.67 17.48
CA VAL A 392 -0.64 0.19 17.53
C VAL A 392 -0.36 -0.38 16.15
N PHE A 393 0.61 -1.29 16.06
CA PHE A 393 1.14 -1.80 14.80
C PHE A 393 1.09 -3.33 14.74
N LEU A 394 1.11 -3.87 13.52
CA LEU A 394 1.24 -5.31 13.28
C LEU A 394 2.73 -5.68 13.30
N HIS A 395 3.28 -5.81 14.51
CA HIS A 395 4.64 -6.25 14.77
C HIS A 395 4.66 -7.46 15.70
N LEU A 396 5.71 -8.27 15.59
CA LEU A 396 6.00 -9.38 16.49
C LEU A 396 6.45 -8.87 17.87
N ASP A 397 5.95 -9.48 18.94
CA ASP A 397 6.39 -9.17 20.30
C ASP A 397 7.83 -9.69 20.53
N PRO A 398 8.82 -8.81 20.80
CA PRO A 398 10.22 -9.21 20.94
C PRO A 398 10.47 -10.12 22.16
N ARG A 399 9.51 -10.24 23.07
CA ARG A 399 9.59 -11.18 24.21
C ARG A 399 9.29 -12.63 23.81
N ARG A 400 8.61 -12.84 22.69
CA ARG A 400 8.16 -14.16 22.20
C ARG A 400 8.81 -14.56 20.88
N TYR A 401 9.08 -13.58 20.03
CA TYR A 401 9.66 -13.80 18.72
C TYR A 401 11.10 -13.30 18.67
N ARG A 402 11.95 -14.04 17.98
CA ARG A 402 13.32 -13.65 17.68
C ARG A 402 13.50 -13.60 16.17
N ILE A 403 13.93 -12.44 15.68
CA ILE A 403 14.35 -12.23 14.29
C ILE A 403 15.87 -12.29 14.27
N GLU A 404 16.42 -13.32 13.64
CA GLU A 404 17.86 -13.56 13.65
C GLU A 404 18.36 -14.18 12.35
N ARG A 405 19.64 -13.95 12.05
CA ARG A 405 20.39 -14.66 11.03
C ARG A 405 21.18 -15.79 11.69
N ARG A 406 20.93 -17.03 11.26
CA ARG A 406 21.67 -18.21 11.77
C ARG A 406 23.15 -18.24 11.36
N ARG A 407 23.53 -17.48 10.33
CA ARG A 407 24.90 -17.36 9.79
C ARG A 407 25.17 -15.90 9.42
N ARG A 408 26.45 -15.52 9.31
CA ARG A 408 26.87 -14.18 8.83
C ARG A 408 26.30 -13.86 7.44
N VAL A 409 26.14 -14.90 6.61
CA VAL A 409 25.52 -14.84 5.28
C VAL A 409 24.34 -15.82 5.26
N GLY A 410 23.14 -15.31 5.02
CA GLY A 410 21.90 -16.10 4.98
C GLY A 410 20.66 -15.24 5.28
N PRO A 411 19.47 -15.73 4.91
CA PRO A 411 18.24 -14.96 5.09
C PRO A 411 17.92 -14.78 6.57
N TRP A 412 17.28 -13.66 6.90
CA TRP A 412 16.64 -13.47 8.20
C TRP A 412 15.56 -14.52 8.41
N THR A 413 15.43 -14.99 9.64
CA THR A 413 14.38 -15.93 10.04
C THR A 413 13.70 -15.45 11.32
N ALA A 414 12.39 -15.62 11.39
CA ALA A 414 11.61 -15.36 12.59
C ALA A 414 11.31 -16.70 13.28
N SER A 415 11.59 -16.78 14.58
CA SER A 415 11.31 -17.94 15.42
C SER A 415 10.45 -17.51 16.61
N GLY A 416 9.51 -18.35 17.01
CA GLY A 416 8.50 -18.05 18.03
C GLY A 416 7.16 -18.64 17.62
N ASP A 417 6.24 -18.75 18.58
CA ASP A 417 4.93 -19.37 18.40
C ASP A 417 3.81 -18.39 18.79
N LEU A 418 2.69 -18.45 18.05
CA LEU A 418 1.50 -17.68 18.35
C LEU A 418 0.98 -18.03 19.76
N SER A 419 0.82 -17.02 20.60
CA SER A 419 0.30 -17.17 21.97
C SER A 419 -1.10 -16.57 22.12
N GLN A 420 -1.81 -16.97 23.17
CA GLN A 420 -3.14 -16.41 23.48
C GLN A 420 -3.08 -14.90 23.76
N ASP A 421 -1.96 -14.40 24.30
CA ASP A 421 -1.74 -12.97 24.50
C ASP A 421 -1.63 -12.22 23.16
N ASP A 422 -0.96 -12.80 22.17
CA ASP A 422 -0.86 -12.21 20.82
C ASP A 422 -2.24 -12.12 20.19
N VAL A 423 -3.05 -13.19 20.28
CA VAL A 423 -4.43 -13.19 19.78
C VAL A 423 -5.28 -12.15 20.51
N SER A 424 -5.12 -12.04 21.83
CA SER A 424 -5.85 -11.05 22.64
C SER A 424 -5.43 -9.61 22.30
N MET A 425 -4.14 -9.39 22.00
CA MET A 425 -3.63 -8.10 21.54
C MET A 425 -4.23 -7.75 20.17
N PHE A 426 -4.18 -8.69 19.22
CA PHE A 426 -4.79 -8.52 17.91
C PHE A 426 -6.28 -8.20 18.05
N ASP A 427 -7.03 -9.01 18.81
CA ASP A 427 -8.47 -8.83 18.97
C ASP A 427 -8.83 -7.48 19.60
N ARG A 428 -8.04 -7.01 20.56
CA ARG A 428 -8.25 -5.69 21.19
C ARG A 428 -8.03 -4.54 20.20
N SER A 429 -7.03 -4.64 19.33
CA SER A 429 -6.53 -3.51 18.54
C SER A 429 -6.96 -3.52 17.06
N PHE A 430 -7.33 -4.68 16.51
CA PHE A 430 -7.58 -4.87 15.08
C PHE A 430 -8.93 -5.56 14.79
N ASP A 431 -9.46 -5.28 13.62
CA ASP A 431 -10.64 -5.92 13.03
C ASP A 431 -10.31 -6.49 11.64
N CYS A 432 -11.25 -7.18 11.02
CA CYS A 432 -11.04 -7.90 9.76
C CYS A 432 -11.67 -7.20 8.55
N MET A 433 -10.82 -6.90 7.58
CA MET A 433 -11.23 -6.53 6.22
C MET A 433 -11.20 -7.79 5.34
N CYS A 434 -12.36 -8.32 5.00
CA CYS A 434 -12.49 -9.64 4.39
C CYS A 434 -12.30 -9.65 2.87
N TYR A 435 -11.82 -10.76 2.32
CA TYR A 435 -11.62 -10.93 0.87
C TYR A 435 -12.87 -11.39 0.10
N SER A 436 -13.95 -11.69 0.81
CA SER A 436 -15.21 -12.17 0.25
C SER A 436 -16.38 -11.50 0.95
N GLU A 437 -17.60 -11.69 0.42
CA GLU A 437 -18.83 -11.21 1.06
C GLU A 437 -19.14 -11.94 2.38
N THR A 438 -18.60 -13.15 2.56
CA THR A 438 -18.75 -13.88 3.82
C THR A 438 -17.86 -13.26 4.89
N SER A 439 -18.43 -13.04 6.08
CA SER A 439 -17.65 -12.61 7.23
C SER A 439 -16.52 -13.61 7.49
N CYS A 440 -15.31 -13.07 7.62
CA CYS A 440 -14.09 -13.82 7.89
C CYS A 440 -13.66 -13.72 9.36
N ARG A 441 -14.33 -12.87 10.16
CA ARG A 441 -13.96 -12.63 11.55
C ARG A 441 -14.32 -13.83 12.43
N SER A 442 -13.30 -14.43 13.03
CA SER A 442 -13.40 -15.49 14.03
C SER A 442 -12.14 -15.51 14.86
N VAL A 443 -12.24 -15.12 16.13
CA VAL A 443 -11.10 -15.04 17.04
C VAL A 443 -10.66 -16.44 17.44
N LEU A 444 -9.41 -16.78 17.15
CA LEU A 444 -8.79 -18.04 17.53
C LEU A 444 -8.69 -18.12 19.06
N THR A 445 -9.02 -19.28 19.63
CA THR A 445 -8.75 -19.57 21.03
C THR A 445 -7.70 -20.67 21.09
N LEU A 446 -6.53 -20.35 21.60
CA LEU A 446 -5.46 -21.31 21.84
C LEU A 446 -5.70 -21.95 23.21
N ASN A 447 -6.20 -23.19 23.20
CA ASN A 447 -6.37 -23.96 24.43
C ASN A 447 -5.00 -24.19 25.07
N VAL A 448 -4.73 -23.51 26.18
CA VAL A 448 -3.62 -23.84 27.09
C VAL A 448 -4.00 -25.11 27.86
N LEU A 449 -4.11 -26.25 27.18
CA LEU A 449 -4.17 -27.54 27.88
C LEU A 449 -2.78 -27.84 28.42
N HIS A 450 -2.60 -27.44 29.69
CA HIS A 450 -1.67 -27.94 30.69
C HIS A 450 -0.47 -28.77 30.19
N GLN A 451 0.71 -28.16 30.21
CA GLN A 451 1.98 -28.86 30.52
C GLN A 451 2.04 -29.27 32.01
N ALA A 452 0.92 -29.74 32.57
CA ALA A 452 0.81 -30.09 33.99
C ALA A 452 0.06 -31.42 34.19
N VAL A 453 0.53 -32.49 33.52
CA VAL A 453 0.54 -33.90 33.98
C VAL A 453 1.60 -34.56 33.07
N ILE A 454 2.79 -34.97 33.48
CA ILE A 454 3.12 -36.06 34.41
C ILE A 454 4.35 -35.66 35.25
N THR A 455 4.14 -35.09 36.44
CA THR A 455 5.06 -35.26 37.58
C THR A 455 4.22 -35.42 38.84
N ALA A 456 3.46 -36.50 38.89
CA ALA A 456 2.85 -36.96 40.13
C ALA A 456 3.53 -38.27 40.57
N ARG A 457 4.43 -38.09 41.54
CA ARG A 457 4.72 -39.00 42.67
C ARG A 457 5.41 -40.33 42.36
N ASN A 458 6.67 -40.40 42.79
CA ASN A 458 7.22 -41.57 43.47
C ASN A 458 6.30 -41.99 44.62
N PRO A 459 5.92 -43.28 44.70
CA PRO A 459 5.93 -44.01 45.96
C PRO A 459 7.09 -45.00 45.88
N ALA A 460 8.11 -44.74 46.69
CA ALA A 460 9.00 -45.80 47.11
C ALA A 460 8.15 -46.80 47.91
N ASP A 461 7.77 -47.92 47.30
CA ASP A 461 7.72 -49.21 47.99
C ASP A 461 7.67 -50.37 46.99
N ARG A 462 8.64 -51.28 47.11
CA ARG A 462 8.65 -52.56 46.41
C ARG A 462 7.69 -53.52 47.11
N PRO A 463 7.08 -54.46 46.37
CA PRO A 463 7.58 -55.83 46.55
C PRO A 463 7.78 -56.60 45.24
N ARG A 464 8.67 -57.59 45.38
CA ARG A 464 9.26 -58.54 44.42
C ARG A 464 8.26 -59.25 43.48
N PRO A 465 8.65 -59.61 42.24
CA PRO A 465 8.07 -60.74 41.53
C PRO A 465 8.80 -62.04 41.89
N LEU A 466 8.03 -63.05 42.30
CA LEU A 466 8.48 -64.44 42.38
C LEU A 466 8.78 -64.96 40.96
N LEU A 467 9.89 -65.69 40.84
CA LEU A 467 10.25 -66.48 39.66
C LEU A 467 9.15 -67.50 39.34
N LEU A 468 8.85 -67.64 38.05
CA LEU A 468 8.52 -68.92 37.43
C LEU A 468 9.09 -68.90 36.01
N GLY A 469 10.21 -69.61 35.85
CA GLY A 469 10.84 -69.79 34.56
C GLY A 469 10.11 -70.83 33.73
N VAL A 470 10.04 -70.61 32.42
CA VAL A 470 9.98 -71.68 31.43
C VAL A 470 10.85 -71.30 30.24
N THR A 471 11.74 -72.23 29.93
CA THR A 471 12.74 -72.39 28.88
C THR A 471 12.36 -71.95 27.46
N LEU A 472 13.32 -71.27 26.81
CA LEU A 472 13.47 -71.18 25.35
C LEU A 472 13.91 -72.55 24.79
N LEU A 473 13.22 -73.00 23.73
CA LEU A 473 13.76 -73.99 22.80
C LEU A 473 13.70 -73.42 21.38
N SER A 474 14.83 -73.64 20.72
CA SER A 474 15.34 -73.09 19.48
C SER A 474 14.74 -73.67 18.20
N LEU A 475 14.70 -72.82 17.17
CA LEU A 475 15.03 -73.04 15.74
C LEU A 475 14.80 -74.42 15.12
N GLN A 476 14.00 -74.44 14.04
CA GLN A 476 14.39 -74.80 12.66
C GLN A 476 13.13 -75.21 11.88
N TYR A 477 12.92 -74.67 10.67
CA TYR A 477 12.59 -75.50 9.50
C TYR A 477 12.83 -74.71 8.20
N ILE A 478 13.63 -75.32 7.34
CA ILE A 478 13.94 -74.94 5.96
C ILE A 478 12.95 -75.63 5.03
N SER A 479 12.71 -74.97 3.88
CA SER A 479 11.97 -75.37 2.69
C SER A 479 11.95 -76.85 2.30
N SER A 480 10.81 -77.28 1.77
CA SER A 480 10.65 -77.91 0.45
C SER A 480 9.24 -77.69 -0.05
#